data_AF-A0A535EZ77-F1
#
_entry.id   AF-A0A535EZ77-F1
#
_cell.length_a   1.000
_cell.length_b   1.000
_cell.length_c   1.000
_cell.angle_alpha   90.00
_cell.angle_beta   90.00
_cell.angle_gamma   90.00
#
_symmetry.space_group_name_H-M   'P 1'
#
loop_
_entity.id
_entity.type
_entity.pdbx_description
1 polymer ?
#
loop_
_entity_poly.entity_id
_entity_poly.type
_entity_poly.pdbx_seq_one_letter_code
_entity_poly.pdbx_strand_id
1 'polypeptide(L)'
;MQSQRRGGKAIWNILSEYGKQVLVINVPVTYPPETINGYMVSGYLTPGEDTDFTYPASFKEELFRVVPDYKIDVEYAEVFKGNVGTRVNRLVNELLEVTEKRIKLITYMLKEKPWDFCYVVFVGPDRLQHSLWDEIVAFEPRTVEYYRMLDTALGLFMEQLGPEDSLFVVSDHGFQGVSRTFDINEYLYSKGLLKLQSGAQHDKAGRFGDLKHSLDQLGLLTLARKVRTMLKSAGIVKKKRHGVYKPFLSSIDWEHTLAYVPSMSGYGGAYADIFLDASMEAGRIAELSEDLKRQVDPKTGQLLIDAIYTTEVYGSGPYAPPEQHLLLLPSDGITFNMSLGNKWLWNDEFVGRDSKKRRGSHQKDGVLYAYGEGIKHGFQAPNAEIYDLVPTVLHSMELPLPYEFDGRVLNDLFVEKDKQAEQPPASNATQGGLARRKLKKLLEV
;
A
#
# COMPACT_ATOMS: atom_id res chain seq x y z
N MET A 1 12.84 4.34 0.92
CA MET A 1 12.12 5.34 1.72
C MET A 1 12.60 5.17 3.16
N GLN A 2 12.93 6.24 3.88
CA GLN A 2 13.48 6.19 5.26
C GLN A 2 12.64 7.10 6.15
N SER A 3 12.64 6.85 7.46
CA SER A 3 11.88 7.61 8.47
C SER A 3 12.16 9.12 8.40
N GLN A 4 13.41 9.49 8.13
CA GLN A 4 13.88 10.87 7.98
C GLN A 4 13.26 11.65 6.80
N ARG A 5 12.53 10.98 5.90
CA ARG A 5 11.83 11.63 4.78
C ARG A 5 10.38 12.00 5.11
N ARG A 6 9.90 11.71 6.33
CA ARG A 6 8.56 12.08 6.77
C ARG A 6 8.55 13.54 7.22
N GLY A 7 7.55 14.27 6.76
CA GLY A 7 7.50 15.71 6.90
C GLY A 7 6.82 16.27 8.15
N GLY A 8 6.20 15.40 8.93
CA GLY A 8 5.46 15.74 10.14
C GLY A 8 5.65 14.70 11.23
N LYS A 9 5.19 15.02 12.43
CA LYS A 9 5.23 14.12 13.58
C LYS A 9 4.20 13.01 13.42
N ALA A 10 4.62 11.77 13.62
CA ALA A 10 3.71 10.65 13.76
C ALA A 10 3.06 10.67 15.16
N ILE A 11 1.95 9.95 15.31
CA ILE A 11 1.21 9.90 16.58
C ILE A 11 2.09 9.52 17.78
N TRP A 12 3.05 8.60 17.61
CA TRP A 12 3.96 8.21 18.68
C TRP A 12 4.95 9.32 19.08
N ASN A 13 5.33 10.22 18.16
CA ASN A 13 6.14 11.38 18.50
C ASN A 13 5.30 12.36 19.33
N ILE A 14 4.05 12.61 18.92
CA ILE A 14 3.10 13.48 19.64
C ILE A 14 2.89 12.95 21.07
N LEU A 15 2.58 11.66 21.21
CA LEU A 15 2.34 11.02 22.51
C LEU A 15 3.59 11.05 23.40
N SER A 16 4.77 10.83 22.82
CA SER A 16 6.04 10.95 23.57
C SER A 16 6.25 12.36 24.15
N GLU A 17 5.87 13.40 23.41
CA GLU A 17 5.96 14.80 23.88
C GLU A 17 5.00 15.11 25.03
N TYR A 18 3.86 14.41 25.09
CA TYR A 18 2.95 14.42 26.24
C TYR A 18 3.39 13.48 27.37
N GLY A 19 4.61 12.93 27.31
CA GLY A 19 5.17 12.06 28.34
C GLY A 19 4.58 10.64 28.37
N LYS A 20 3.81 10.24 27.35
CA LYS A 20 3.24 8.90 27.23
C LYS A 20 4.29 7.88 26.84
N GLN A 21 4.23 6.68 27.42
CA GLN A 21 5.06 5.53 27.08
C GLN A 21 4.52 4.87 25.80
N VAL A 22 5.34 4.79 24.76
CA VAL A 22 4.91 4.29 23.43
C VAL A 22 5.65 3.03 23.02
N LEU A 23 4.91 2.04 22.51
CA LEU A 23 5.47 0.88 21.83
C LEU A 23 5.14 0.98 20.34
N VAL A 24 6.15 0.93 19.47
CA VAL A 24 5.99 1.02 18.01
C VAL A 24 6.69 -0.17 17.37
N ILE A 25 5.91 -1.12 16.84
CA ILE A 25 6.43 -2.42 16.44
C ILE A 25 6.12 -2.68 14.96
N ASN A 26 7.17 -2.83 14.18
CA ASN A 26 7.14 -3.26 12.79
C ASN A 26 6.36 -2.34 11.82
N VAL A 27 6.21 -1.06 12.17
CA VAL A 27 5.56 -0.07 11.30
C VAL A 27 6.46 0.21 10.08
N PRO A 28 5.96 0.14 8.83
CA PRO A 28 6.77 0.41 7.64
C PRO A 28 7.43 1.81 7.65
N VAL A 29 8.59 1.94 7.00
CA VAL A 29 9.29 3.23 6.82
C VAL A 29 9.69 3.90 8.15
N THR A 30 9.98 3.11 9.18
CA THR A 30 10.45 3.59 10.49
C THR A 30 11.96 3.39 10.70
N TYR A 31 12.72 3.02 9.66
CA TYR A 31 14.18 2.97 9.73
C TYR A 31 14.84 4.27 9.19
N PRO A 32 15.88 4.82 9.85
CA PRO A 32 16.35 4.44 11.19
C PRO A 32 15.30 4.72 12.28
N PRO A 33 15.24 3.92 13.36
CA PRO A 33 14.25 4.09 14.42
C PRO A 33 14.39 5.46 15.07
N GLU A 34 13.24 6.07 15.36
CA GLU A 34 13.18 7.41 15.94
C GLU A 34 13.29 7.40 17.46
N THR A 35 13.82 8.47 18.01
CA THR A 35 13.79 8.73 19.45
C THR A 35 12.34 8.94 19.90
N ILE A 36 11.87 8.10 20.81
CA ILE A 36 10.54 8.15 21.41
C ILE A 36 10.62 7.90 22.92
N ASN A 37 9.56 8.21 23.65
CA ASN A 37 9.45 7.86 25.06
C ASN A 37 8.94 6.42 25.19
N GLY A 38 9.80 5.43 24.94
CA GLY A 38 9.43 4.02 24.95
C GLY A 38 10.29 3.17 24.02
N TYR A 39 9.68 2.20 23.33
CA TYR A 39 10.38 1.20 22.53
C TYR A 39 9.90 1.17 21.08
N MET A 40 10.84 1.18 20.13
CA MET A 40 10.58 1.03 18.70
C MET A 40 11.31 -0.20 18.15
N VAL A 41 10.63 -0.94 17.28
CA VAL A 41 11.22 -1.97 16.41
C VAL A 41 10.84 -1.59 14.99
N SER A 42 11.81 -1.23 14.15
CA SER A 42 11.52 -0.74 12.80
C SER A 42 10.96 -1.84 11.89
N GLY A 43 10.07 -1.45 10.97
CA GLY A 43 9.37 -2.38 10.09
C GLY A 43 9.93 -2.50 8.68
N TYR A 44 9.04 -2.83 7.74
CA TYR A 44 9.36 -2.99 6.31
C TYR A 44 10.18 -1.80 5.77
N LEU A 45 11.15 -2.10 4.89
CA LEU A 45 12.22 -1.23 4.37
C LEU A 45 13.39 -0.95 5.33
N THR A 46 13.48 -1.65 6.46
CA THR A 46 14.73 -1.74 7.21
C THR A 46 15.78 -2.51 6.38
N PRO A 47 17.05 -2.06 6.31
CA PRO A 47 18.08 -2.72 5.48
C PRO A 47 18.36 -4.18 5.85
N GLY A 48 18.26 -4.52 7.13
CA GLY A 48 18.53 -5.86 7.67
C GLY A 48 18.59 -5.87 9.20
N GLU A 49 18.53 -7.06 9.77
CA GLU A 49 18.57 -7.33 11.22
C GLU A 49 19.96 -7.06 11.85
N ASP A 50 21.00 -6.96 11.03
CA ASP A 50 22.35 -6.58 11.44
C ASP A 50 22.47 -5.09 11.79
N THR A 51 21.55 -4.25 11.32
CA THR A 51 21.51 -2.80 11.62
C THR A 51 20.89 -2.47 12.98
N ASP A 52 21.05 -1.24 13.45
CA ASP A 52 20.37 -0.74 14.67
C ASP A 52 18.90 -0.44 14.37
N PHE A 53 18.09 -1.50 14.30
CA PHE A 53 16.67 -1.44 13.94
C PHE A 53 15.74 -1.23 15.15
N THR A 54 16.28 -1.05 16.36
CA THR A 54 15.49 -0.80 17.57
C THR A 54 15.82 0.55 18.21
N TYR A 55 14.83 1.13 18.89
CA TYR A 55 15.04 2.19 19.86
C TYR A 55 14.50 1.76 21.23
N PRO A 56 15.24 1.96 22.34
CA PRO A 56 16.66 2.26 22.35
C PRO A 56 17.48 1.16 21.65
N ALA A 57 18.69 1.47 21.18
CA ALA A 57 19.53 0.49 20.48
C ALA A 57 19.84 -0.75 21.35
N SER A 58 19.94 -0.57 22.67
CA SER A 58 20.12 -1.65 23.65
C SER A 58 18.97 -2.66 23.68
N PHE A 59 17.77 -2.28 23.23
CA PHE A 59 16.62 -3.19 23.18
C PHE A 59 16.83 -4.35 22.20
N LYS A 60 17.69 -4.19 21.17
CA LYS A 60 18.02 -5.24 20.20
C LYS A 60 18.54 -6.51 20.87
N GLU A 61 19.40 -6.38 21.89
CA GLU A 61 19.92 -7.53 22.63
C GLU A 61 18.82 -8.26 23.39
N GLU A 62 17.92 -7.52 24.03
CA GLU A 62 16.78 -8.08 24.73
C GLU A 62 15.80 -8.77 23.78
N LEU A 63 15.49 -8.14 22.64
CA LEU A 63 14.66 -8.71 21.58
C LEU A 63 15.20 -10.07 21.13
N PHE A 64 16.50 -10.20 20.87
CA PHE A 64 17.09 -11.48 20.47
C PHE A 64 17.20 -12.49 21.62
N ARG A 65 17.16 -12.08 22.89
CA ARG A 65 16.99 -13.06 24.00
C ARG A 65 15.59 -13.66 24.01
N VAL A 66 14.57 -12.85 23.71
CA VAL A 66 13.17 -13.30 23.68
C VAL A 66 12.87 -14.09 22.41
N VAL A 67 13.37 -13.62 21.26
CA VAL A 67 13.15 -14.17 19.92
C VAL A 67 14.49 -14.23 19.16
N PRO A 68 15.33 -15.27 19.39
CA PRO A 68 16.69 -15.35 18.84
C PRO A 68 16.80 -15.28 17.31
N ASP A 69 15.74 -15.65 16.60
CA ASP A 69 15.68 -15.74 15.14
C ASP A 69 14.61 -14.82 14.55
N TYR A 70 14.36 -13.68 15.22
CA TYR A 70 13.47 -12.62 14.75
C TYR A 70 13.88 -12.13 13.36
N LYS A 71 12.87 -11.97 12.49
CA LYS A 71 13.01 -11.41 11.14
C LYS A 71 12.08 -10.21 10.99
N ILE A 72 12.55 -9.16 10.33
CA ILE A 72 11.77 -7.93 10.13
C ILE A 72 10.66 -8.17 9.09
N ASP A 73 10.98 -8.82 7.98
CA ASP A 73 10.03 -9.18 6.92
C ASP A 73 10.43 -10.52 6.26
N VAL A 74 9.57 -11.03 5.40
CA VAL A 74 9.83 -12.24 4.63
C VAL A 74 10.95 -12.04 3.61
N GLU A 75 11.83 -13.03 3.47
CA GLU A 75 12.87 -13.04 2.45
C GLU A 75 12.28 -13.41 1.08
N TYR A 76 11.73 -12.41 0.38
CA TYR A 76 11.12 -12.58 -0.94
C TYR A 76 12.01 -13.31 -1.95
N ALA A 77 13.33 -13.11 -1.89
CA ALA A 77 14.26 -13.82 -2.76
C ALA A 77 14.15 -15.34 -2.57
N GLU A 78 14.02 -15.82 -1.33
CA GLU A 78 13.92 -17.24 -0.99
C GLU A 78 12.54 -17.80 -1.35
N VAL A 79 11.47 -17.08 -1.02
CA VAL A 79 10.10 -17.47 -1.33
C VAL A 79 9.91 -17.71 -2.83
N PHE A 80 10.54 -16.89 -3.66
CA PHE A 80 10.37 -16.93 -5.13
C PHE A 80 11.39 -17.81 -5.86
N LYS A 81 12.37 -18.43 -5.17
CA LYS A 81 13.27 -19.45 -5.75
C LYS A 81 12.50 -20.71 -6.14
N GLY A 82 13.02 -21.55 -7.05
CA GLY A 82 12.48 -22.90 -7.30
C GLY A 82 11.14 -22.96 -8.06
N ASN A 83 10.44 -24.09 -7.93
CA ASN A 83 9.24 -24.41 -8.72
C ASN A 83 8.02 -23.59 -8.29
N VAL A 84 7.21 -23.16 -9.27
CA VAL A 84 6.00 -22.35 -9.06
C VAL A 84 4.96 -23.10 -8.21
N GLY A 85 4.84 -24.43 -8.37
CA GLY A 85 3.87 -25.24 -7.62
C GLY A 85 4.11 -25.30 -6.11
N THR A 86 5.33 -25.09 -5.64
CA THR A 86 5.65 -25.05 -4.20
C THR A 86 5.72 -23.62 -3.64
N ARG A 87 5.47 -22.61 -4.46
CA ARG A 87 5.59 -21.19 -4.07
C ARG A 87 4.53 -20.80 -3.05
N VAL A 88 3.28 -21.24 -3.25
CA VAL A 88 2.16 -20.97 -2.34
C VAL A 88 2.48 -21.45 -0.93
N ASN A 89 2.83 -22.74 -0.79
CA ASN A 89 3.13 -23.32 0.52
C ASN A 89 4.34 -22.67 1.20
N ARG A 90 5.38 -22.31 0.45
CA ARG A 90 6.55 -21.62 1.00
C ARG A 90 6.23 -20.20 1.44
N LEU A 91 5.46 -19.44 0.65
CA LEU A 91 5.02 -18.11 1.04
C LEU A 91 4.19 -18.17 2.34
N VAL A 92 3.21 -19.08 2.40
CA VAL A 92 2.38 -19.24 3.61
C VAL A 92 3.23 -19.67 4.80
N ASN A 93 4.12 -20.67 4.65
CA ASN A 93 5.00 -21.11 5.74
C ASN A 93 5.89 -19.98 6.28
N GLU A 94 6.58 -19.26 5.41
CA GLU A 94 7.47 -18.17 5.80
C GLU A 94 6.68 -17.05 6.51
N LEU A 95 5.49 -16.72 6.00
CA LEU A 95 4.62 -15.73 6.63
C LEU A 95 4.12 -16.17 8.00
N LEU A 96 3.74 -17.43 8.17
CA LEU A 96 3.34 -18.00 9.46
C LEU A 96 4.50 -17.91 10.46
N GLU A 97 5.70 -18.36 10.08
CA GLU A 97 6.88 -18.37 10.94
C GLU A 97 7.29 -16.94 11.38
N VAL A 98 7.40 -16.01 10.44
CA VAL A 98 7.77 -14.62 10.75
C VAL A 98 6.72 -13.95 11.64
N THR A 99 5.45 -14.20 11.39
CA THR A 99 4.37 -13.61 12.19
C THR A 99 4.25 -14.26 13.57
N GLU A 100 4.49 -15.55 13.73
CA GLU A 100 4.56 -16.21 15.05
C GLU A 100 5.63 -15.56 15.94
N LYS A 101 6.83 -15.37 15.41
CA LYS A 101 7.94 -14.67 16.08
C LYS A 101 7.56 -13.24 16.48
N ARG A 102 6.85 -12.55 15.58
CA ARG A 102 6.35 -11.19 15.84
C ARG A 102 5.29 -11.18 16.94
N ILE A 103 4.34 -12.11 16.93
CA ILE A 103 3.33 -12.26 17.99
C ILE A 103 4.02 -12.48 19.33
N LYS A 104 5.00 -13.40 19.40
CA LYS A 104 5.78 -13.66 20.61
C LYS A 104 6.44 -12.38 21.16
N LEU A 105 7.07 -11.59 20.29
CA LEU A 105 7.68 -10.32 20.70
C LEU A 105 6.65 -9.31 21.21
N ILE A 106 5.53 -9.14 20.49
CA ILE A 106 4.46 -8.20 20.89
C ILE A 106 3.88 -8.61 22.23
N THR A 107 3.53 -9.88 22.43
CA THR A 107 3.00 -10.39 23.70
C THR A 107 3.98 -10.16 24.85
N TYR A 108 5.28 -10.38 24.63
CA TYR A 108 6.31 -10.07 25.62
C TYR A 108 6.33 -8.57 25.95
N MET A 109 6.33 -7.70 24.94
CA MET A 109 6.40 -6.25 25.14
C MET A 109 5.15 -5.70 25.86
N LEU A 110 3.95 -6.18 25.51
CA LEU A 110 2.71 -5.78 26.19
C LEU A 110 2.69 -6.18 27.68
N LYS A 111 3.36 -7.28 28.04
CA LYS A 111 3.44 -7.79 29.42
C LYS A 111 4.53 -7.13 30.26
N GLU A 112 5.70 -6.96 29.68
CA GLU A 112 6.93 -6.67 30.45
C GLU A 112 7.40 -5.21 30.32
N LYS A 113 6.85 -4.44 29.37
CA LYS A 113 7.23 -3.04 29.15
C LYS A 113 6.09 -2.09 29.58
N PRO A 114 6.41 -0.91 30.13
CA PRO A 114 5.40 0.11 30.38
C PRO A 114 4.90 0.68 29.05
N TRP A 115 3.59 0.90 28.94
CA TRP A 115 2.99 1.51 27.76
C TRP A 115 1.67 2.21 28.09
N ASP A 116 1.44 3.36 27.45
CA ASP A 116 0.15 4.05 27.35
C ASP A 116 -0.43 3.92 25.93
N PHE A 117 0.40 3.59 24.95
CA PHE A 117 0.02 3.43 23.55
C PHE A 117 0.89 2.40 22.84
N CYS A 118 0.26 1.50 22.08
CA CYS A 118 0.95 0.48 21.29
C CYS A 118 0.48 0.54 19.82
N TYR A 119 1.41 0.70 18.89
CA TYR A 119 1.18 0.65 17.45
C TYR A 119 1.91 -0.54 16.85
N VAL A 120 1.16 -1.49 16.31
CA VAL A 120 1.70 -2.70 15.66
C VAL A 120 1.22 -2.80 14.21
N VAL A 121 2.11 -3.18 13.29
CA VAL A 121 1.74 -3.49 11.90
C VAL A 121 2.12 -4.92 11.51
N PHE A 122 1.13 -5.66 11.00
CA PHE A 122 1.32 -6.93 10.31
C PHE A 122 1.28 -6.73 8.80
N VAL A 123 2.43 -6.80 8.13
CA VAL A 123 2.55 -6.64 6.66
C VAL A 123 2.15 -7.92 5.90
N GLY A 124 2.02 -9.06 6.59
CA GLY A 124 1.75 -10.35 5.93
C GLY A 124 0.46 -10.45 5.11
N PRO A 125 -0.68 -9.82 5.48
CA PRO A 125 -1.86 -9.77 4.61
C PRO A 125 -1.56 -9.16 3.23
N ASP A 126 -0.80 -8.06 3.15
CA ASP A 126 -0.38 -7.47 1.87
C ASP A 126 0.38 -8.48 0.99
N ARG A 127 1.34 -9.19 1.62
CA ARG A 127 2.18 -10.18 0.92
C ARG A 127 1.37 -11.33 0.36
N LEU A 128 0.42 -11.81 1.15
CA LEU A 128 -0.42 -12.95 0.83
C LEU A 128 -1.43 -12.59 -0.26
N GLN A 129 -2.17 -11.49 -0.07
CA GLN A 129 -3.24 -11.05 -0.97
C GLN A 129 -2.73 -10.74 -2.36
N HIS A 130 -1.53 -10.16 -2.50
CA HIS A 130 -0.93 -9.94 -3.82
C HIS A 130 -0.76 -11.21 -4.65
N SER A 131 -0.52 -12.36 -4.02
CA SER A 131 -0.21 -13.61 -4.75
C SER A 131 -1.37 -14.60 -4.78
N LEU A 132 -2.28 -14.55 -3.80
CA LEU A 132 -3.26 -15.60 -3.51
C LEU A 132 -4.68 -15.06 -3.32
N TRP A 133 -5.00 -13.95 -3.99
CA TRP A 133 -6.29 -13.28 -3.82
C TRP A 133 -7.49 -14.20 -3.97
N ASP A 134 -7.57 -14.94 -5.08
CA ASP A 134 -8.72 -15.82 -5.34
C ASP A 134 -8.81 -16.97 -4.33
N GLU A 135 -7.68 -17.54 -3.90
CA GLU A 135 -7.65 -18.57 -2.86
C GLU A 135 -8.13 -18.04 -1.49
N ILE A 136 -7.74 -16.81 -1.14
CA ILE A 136 -8.19 -16.15 0.11
C ILE A 136 -9.69 -15.91 0.07
N VAL A 137 -10.21 -15.34 -1.03
CA VAL A 137 -11.65 -15.06 -1.18
C VAL A 137 -12.46 -16.35 -1.25
N ALA A 138 -11.90 -17.43 -1.78
CA ALA A 138 -12.51 -18.77 -1.76
C ALA A 138 -12.40 -19.47 -0.40
N PHE A 139 -11.78 -18.85 0.60
CA PHE A 139 -11.53 -19.41 1.93
C PHE A 139 -10.76 -20.75 1.89
N GLU A 140 -9.82 -20.90 0.95
CA GLU A 140 -8.99 -22.09 0.82
C GLU A 140 -8.24 -22.35 2.14
N PRO A 141 -8.36 -23.55 2.76
CA PRO A 141 -7.94 -23.80 4.14
C PRO A 141 -6.51 -23.35 4.47
N ARG A 142 -5.60 -23.53 3.51
CA ARG A 142 -4.18 -23.19 3.66
C ARG A 142 -3.92 -21.69 3.65
N THR A 143 -4.71 -20.91 2.92
CA THR A 143 -4.51 -19.45 2.82
C THR A 143 -5.15 -18.72 3.99
N VAL A 144 -6.29 -19.20 4.49
CA VAL A 144 -6.97 -18.62 5.65
C VAL A 144 -6.30 -18.95 6.98
N GLU A 145 -5.39 -19.93 7.01
CA GLU A 145 -4.56 -20.24 8.18
C GLU A 145 -3.82 -19.01 8.71
N TYR A 146 -3.32 -18.17 7.81
CA TYR A 146 -2.64 -16.93 8.19
C TYR A 146 -3.60 -15.95 8.90
N TYR A 147 -4.82 -15.79 8.39
CA TYR A 147 -5.83 -14.94 9.02
C TYR A 147 -6.32 -15.50 10.36
N ARG A 148 -6.44 -16.83 10.50
CA ARG A 148 -6.76 -17.48 11.78
C ARG A 148 -5.69 -17.24 12.84
N MET A 149 -4.41 -17.23 12.44
CA MET A 149 -3.32 -16.88 13.35
C MET A 149 -3.38 -15.41 13.77
N LEU A 150 -3.74 -14.48 12.86
CA LEU A 150 -3.96 -13.08 13.24
C LEU A 150 -5.16 -12.91 14.19
N ASP A 151 -6.25 -13.63 13.97
CA ASP A 151 -7.40 -13.66 14.88
C ASP A 151 -7.02 -14.19 16.27
N THR A 152 -6.25 -15.28 16.32
CA THR A 152 -5.69 -15.81 17.58
C THR A 152 -4.80 -14.78 18.27
N ALA A 153 -3.92 -14.11 17.52
CA ALA A 153 -3.06 -13.06 18.05
C ALA A 153 -3.84 -11.88 18.60
N LEU A 154 -4.92 -11.46 17.92
CA LEU A 154 -5.82 -10.42 18.39
C LEU A 154 -6.40 -10.77 19.76
N GLY A 155 -6.87 -12.01 19.93
CA GLY A 155 -7.32 -12.52 21.23
C GLY A 155 -6.24 -12.41 22.32
N LEU A 156 -5.01 -12.84 22.03
CA LEU A 156 -3.88 -12.75 22.98
C LEU A 156 -3.54 -11.30 23.37
N PHE A 157 -3.69 -10.35 22.45
CA PHE A 157 -3.46 -8.93 22.74
C PHE A 157 -4.61 -8.31 23.53
N MET A 158 -5.85 -8.71 23.24
CA MET A 158 -7.03 -8.27 24.00
C MET A 158 -6.95 -8.71 25.47
N GLU A 159 -6.36 -9.87 25.77
CA GLU A 159 -6.10 -10.32 27.14
C GLU A 159 -5.15 -9.40 27.94
N GLN A 160 -4.40 -8.51 27.27
CA GLN A 160 -3.49 -7.57 27.91
C GLN A 160 -4.13 -6.19 28.14
N LEU A 161 -5.35 -5.97 27.66
CA LEU A 161 -6.05 -4.69 27.78
C LEU A 161 -6.74 -4.59 29.15
N GLY A 162 -6.59 -3.43 29.79
CA GLY A 162 -7.37 -3.03 30.95
C GLY A 162 -8.79 -2.60 30.57
N PRO A 163 -9.67 -2.38 31.56
CA PRO A 163 -11.07 -1.99 31.32
C PRO A 163 -11.21 -0.64 30.59
N GLU A 164 -10.30 0.30 30.84
CA GLU A 164 -10.30 1.64 30.24
C GLU A 164 -9.56 1.68 28.89
N ASP A 165 -8.92 0.59 28.47
CA ASP A 165 -8.14 0.58 27.24
C ASP A 165 -9.06 0.49 26.01
N SER A 166 -8.61 1.11 24.92
CA SER A 166 -9.27 1.02 23.62
C SER A 166 -8.37 0.38 22.59
N LEU A 167 -8.95 -0.46 21.75
CA LEU A 167 -8.30 -1.15 20.65
C LEU A 167 -8.87 -0.66 19.32
N PHE A 168 -7.98 -0.26 18.41
CA PHE A 168 -8.31 0.07 17.03
C PHE A 168 -7.59 -0.90 16.09
N VAL A 169 -8.36 -1.59 15.24
CA VAL A 169 -7.82 -2.40 14.14
C VAL A 169 -8.11 -1.66 12.85
N VAL A 170 -7.06 -1.21 12.19
CA VAL A 170 -7.14 -0.41 10.96
C VAL A 170 -6.28 -1.02 9.87
N SER A 171 -6.63 -0.76 8.61
CA SER A 171 -5.72 -0.97 7.49
C SER A 171 -5.32 0.36 6.86
N ASP A 172 -4.09 0.41 6.36
CA ASP A 172 -3.56 1.53 5.57
C ASP A 172 -4.21 1.63 4.19
N HIS A 173 -4.70 0.52 3.66
CA HIS A 173 -5.50 0.43 2.45
C HIS A 173 -6.36 -0.86 2.42
N GLY A 174 -7.24 -0.96 1.45
CA GLY A 174 -7.96 -2.18 1.08
C GLY A 174 -7.20 -3.05 0.10
N PHE A 175 -7.86 -4.11 -0.35
CA PHE A 175 -7.38 -5.01 -1.41
C PHE A 175 -8.52 -5.47 -2.30
N GLN A 176 -8.21 -5.75 -3.57
CA GLN A 176 -9.15 -6.27 -4.55
C GLN A 176 -8.48 -7.22 -5.55
N GLY A 177 -9.29 -8.03 -6.22
CA GLY A 177 -8.84 -8.91 -7.30
C GLY A 177 -8.82 -8.18 -8.62
N VAL A 178 -7.63 -8.05 -9.21
CA VAL A 178 -7.45 -7.42 -10.51
C VAL A 178 -7.48 -8.48 -11.60
N SER A 179 -8.32 -8.25 -12.60
CA SER A 179 -8.40 -9.10 -13.79
C SER A 179 -7.90 -8.37 -15.03
N ARG A 180 -7.86 -7.04 -15.03
CA ARG A 180 -7.51 -6.21 -16.19
C ARG A 180 -6.44 -5.19 -15.85
N THR A 181 -5.60 -4.90 -16.83
CA THR A 181 -4.53 -3.91 -16.69
C THR A 181 -4.52 -2.96 -17.89
N PHE A 182 -4.31 -1.68 -17.63
CA PHE A 182 -4.14 -0.64 -18.66
C PHE A 182 -2.69 -0.13 -18.72
N ASP A 183 -2.10 -0.15 -19.90
CA ASP A 183 -0.72 0.29 -20.14
C ASP A 183 -0.67 1.82 -20.28
N ILE A 184 -0.70 2.53 -19.16
CA ILE A 184 -0.86 4.00 -19.13
C ILE A 184 0.27 4.74 -19.84
N ASN A 185 1.52 4.31 -19.68
CA ASN A 185 2.65 4.94 -20.37
C ASN A 185 2.63 4.67 -21.88
N GLU A 186 2.16 3.48 -22.30
CA GLU A 186 1.97 3.18 -23.72
C GLU A 186 0.87 4.04 -24.33
N TYR A 187 -0.22 4.27 -23.60
CA TYR A 187 -1.27 5.21 -23.98
C TYR A 187 -0.72 6.63 -24.15
N LEU A 188 0.02 7.16 -23.17
CA LEU A 188 0.64 8.49 -23.25
C LEU A 188 1.64 8.60 -24.42
N TYR A 189 2.40 7.52 -24.68
CA TYR A 189 3.29 7.43 -25.84
C TYR A 189 2.50 7.48 -27.16
N SER A 190 1.41 6.72 -27.27
CA SER A 190 0.55 6.70 -28.47
C SER A 190 -0.10 8.05 -28.79
N LYS A 191 -0.38 8.85 -27.76
CA LYS A 191 -0.88 10.24 -27.88
C LYS A 191 0.24 11.25 -28.17
N GLY A 192 1.49 10.79 -28.22
CA GLY A 192 2.66 11.62 -28.43
C GLY A 192 2.99 12.54 -27.26
N LEU A 193 2.47 12.25 -26.06
CA LEU A 193 2.74 13.00 -24.83
C LEU A 193 3.98 12.47 -24.10
N LEU A 194 4.28 11.17 -24.23
CA LEU A 194 5.54 10.58 -23.80
C LEU A 194 6.44 10.37 -25.03
N LYS A 195 7.70 10.79 -24.95
CA LYS A 195 8.69 10.63 -26.03
C LYS A 195 9.85 9.74 -25.61
N LEU A 196 10.42 9.03 -26.58
CA LEU A 196 11.59 8.18 -26.39
C LEU A 196 12.72 8.70 -27.24
N GLN A 197 13.95 8.65 -26.71
CA GLN A 197 15.16 9.06 -27.44
C GLN A 197 15.36 8.23 -28.72
N SER A 198 14.88 6.99 -28.74
CA SER A 198 14.88 6.14 -29.93
C SER A 198 13.70 5.16 -29.93
N GLY A 199 12.82 5.29 -30.92
CA GLY A 199 11.70 4.35 -31.16
C GLY A 199 12.14 2.91 -31.45
N ALA A 200 13.39 2.69 -31.88
CA ALA A 200 13.89 1.36 -32.20
C ALA A 200 13.93 0.40 -31.00
N GLN A 201 14.06 0.92 -29.77
CA GLN A 201 13.99 0.09 -28.56
C GLN A 201 12.54 -0.31 -28.23
N HIS A 202 11.59 0.61 -28.44
CA HIS A 202 10.16 0.36 -28.33
C HIS A 202 9.69 -0.66 -29.37
N ASP A 203 10.07 -0.48 -30.64
CA ASP A 203 9.74 -1.42 -31.72
C ASP A 203 10.23 -2.84 -31.45
N LYS A 204 11.45 -2.97 -30.91
CA LYS A 204 11.99 -4.28 -30.52
C LYS A 204 11.15 -4.91 -29.41
N ALA A 205 10.79 -4.14 -28.38
CA ALA A 205 9.94 -4.61 -27.29
C ALA A 205 8.55 -5.01 -27.81
N GLY A 206 7.94 -4.22 -28.69
CA GLY A 206 6.66 -4.50 -29.35
C GLY A 206 6.65 -5.82 -30.11
N ARG A 207 7.71 -6.11 -30.88
CA ARG A 207 7.84 -7.41 -31.59
C ARG A 207 7.93 -8.61 -30.63
N PHE A 208 8.58 -8.46 -29.48
CA PHE A 208 8.59 -9.49 -28.44
C PHE A 208 7.20 -9.64 -27.78
N GLY A 209 6.49 -8.54 -27.59
CA GLY A 209 5.10 -8.51 -27.12
C GLY A 209 4.16 -9.27 -28.05
N ASP A 210 4.22 -9.02 -29.37
CA ASP A 210 3.41 -9.73 -30.37
C ASP A 210 3.59 -11.23 -30.31
N LEU A 211 4.85 -11.69 -30.33
CA LEU A 211 5.15 -13.12 -30.30
C LEU A 211 4.59 -13.76 -29.03
N LYS A 212 4.70 -13.08 -27.88
CA LYS A 212 4.11 -13.56 -26.62
C LYS A 212 2.59 -13.63 -26.71
N HIS A 213 1.94 -12.58 -27.23
CA HIS A 213 0.48 -12.51 -27.35
C HIS A 213 -0.09 -13.56 -28.32
N SER A 214 0.51 -13.73 -29.50
CA SER A 214 0.11 -14.79 -30.45
C SER A 214 0.29 -16.18 -29.86
N LEU A 215 1.36 -16.41 -29.10
CA LEU A 215 1.54 -17.67 -28.37
C LEU A 215 0.49 -17.87 -27.26
N ASP A 216 -0.03 -16.80 -26.65
CA ASP A 216 -1.11 -16.87 -25.66
C ASP A 216 -2.43 -17.26 -26.30
N GLN A 217 -2.82 -16.56 -27.37
CA GLN A 217 -4.06 -16.83 -28.09
C GLN A 217 -4.11 -18.27 -28.64
N LEU A 218 -2.95 -18.82 -29.02
CA LEU A 218 -2.84 -20.21 -29.47
C LEU A 218 -2.72 -21.23 -28.31
N GLY A 219 -2.72 -20.79 -27.05
CA GLY A 219 -2.52 -21.66 -25.88
C GLY A 219 -1.10 -22.24 -25.75
N LEU A 220 -0.16 -21.81 -26.59
CA LEU A 220 1.20 -22.32 -26.69
C LEU A 220 2.19 -21.63 -25.74
N LEU A 221 1.77 -20.59 -25.03
CA LEU A 221 2.64 -19.84 -24.12
C LEU A 221 3.26 -20.72 -23.04
N THR A 222 2.51 -21.67 -22.50
CA THR A 222 3.01 -22.63 -21.51
C THR A 222 4.09 -23.55 -22.11
N LEU A 223 3.91 -24.01 -23.36
CA LEU A 223 4.88 -24.81 -24.10
C LEU A 223 6.15 -24.01 -24.41
N ALA A 224 6.01 -22.80 -24.96
CA ALA A 224 7.12 -21.91 -25.25
C ALA A 224 7.95 -21.59 -23.99
N ARG A 225 7.28 -21.37 -22.84
CA ARG A 225 7.94 -21.20 -21.54
C ARG A 225 8.66 -22.48 -21.08
N LYS A 226 8.09 -23.68 -21.28
CA LYS A 226 8.75 -24.96 -20.96
C LYS A 226 10.01 -25.16 -21.81
N VAL A 227 9.92 -24.97 -23.12
CA VAL A 227 11.07 -25.05 -24.04
C VAL A 227 12.15 -24.06 -23.64
N ARG A 228 11.79 -22.80 -23.37
CA ARG A 228 12.73 -21.79 -22.88
C ARG A 228 13.39 -22.18 -21.56
N THR A 229 12.66 -22.83 -20.65
CA THR A 229 13.21 -23.31 -19.38
C THR A 229 14.18 -24.45 -19.61
N MET A 230 13.84 -25.42 -20.47
CA MET A 230 14.71 -26.52 -20.87
C MET A 230 16.02 -26.00 -21.52
N LEU A 231 15.91 -25.05 -22.45
CA LEU A 231 17.07 -24.42 -23.09
C LEU A 231 17.95 -23.64 -22.10
N LYS A 232 17.36 -23.03 -21.07
CA LYS A 232 18.12 -22.39 -19.97
C LYS A 232 18.84 -23.41 -19.09
N SER A 233 18.15 -24.49 -18.72
CA SER A 233 18.75 -25.58 -17.91
C SER A 233 19.87 -26.29 -18.66
N ALA A 234 19.77 -26.39 -19.99
CA ALA A 234 20.80 -26.92 -20.88
C ALA A 234 21.95 -25.93 -21.15
N GLY A 235 21.95 -24.73 -20.57
CA GLY A 235 23.01 -23.72 -20.77
C GLY A 235 23.00 -23.03 -22.13
N ILE A 236 22.07 -23.37 -23.02
CA ILE A 236 21.94 -22.82 -24.39
C ILE A 236 21.50 -21.35 -24.34
N VAL A 237 20.66 -20.98 -23.36
CA VAL A 237 20.19 -19.61 -23.16
C VAL A 237 20.77 -19.04 -21.88
N LYS A 238 21.68 -18.06 -22.00
CA LYS A 238 22.29 -17.38 -20.84
C LYS A 238 21.20 -16.73 -19.95
N LYS A 239 21.39 -16.86 -18.63
CA LYS A 239 20.54 -16.26 -17.60
C LYS A 239 20.74 -14.74 -17.58
N LYS A 240 20.09 -14.00 -18.48
CA LYS A 240 19.94 -12.56 -18.28
C LYS A 240 19.08 -12.36 -17.03
N ARG A 241 19.64 -11.74 -15.99
CA ARG A 241 18.86 -11.09 -14.92
C ARG A 241 17.98 -10.06 -15.63
N HIS A 242 16.74 -10.42 -15.88
CA HIS A 242 15.74 -9.43 -16.27
C HIS A 242 15.29 -8.83 -14.95
N GLY A 243 15.72 -7.59 -14.68
CA GLY A 243 14.82 -6.70 -13.96
C GLY A 243 13.53 -6.67 -14.77
N VAL A 244 12.38 -6.63 -14.07
CA VAL A 244 11.09 -6.35 -14.69
C VAL A 244 11.31 -5.22 -15.69
N TYR A 245 10.89 -5.43 -16.95
CA TYR A 245 11.19 -4.58 -18.09
C TYR A 245 10.53 -3.21 -17.88
N LYS A 246 11.16 -2.37 -17.05
CA LYS A 246 10.84 -0.96 -16.91
C LYS A 246 11.52 -0.27 -18.08
N PRO A 247 10.83 0.50 -18.93
CA PRO A 247 11.54 1.48 -19.75
C PRO A 247 12.46 2.24 -18.81
N PHE A 248 13.75 2.22 -19.10
CA PHE A 248 14.69 2.97 -18.29
C PHE A 248 14.25 4.44 -18.39
N LEU A 249 14.20 5.17 -17.27
CA LEU A 249 14.09 6.63 -17.33
C LEU A 249 15.11 7.24 -18.32
N SER A 250 16.24 6.54 -18.53
CA SER A 250 17.26 6.91 -19.51
C SER A 250 16.86 6.76 -20.99
N SER A 251 15.78 6.05 -21.33
CA SER A 251 15.29 5.95 -22.72
C SER A 251 14.23 7.01 -23.05
N ILE A 252 13.71 7.71 -22.04
CA ILE A 252 12.73 8.77 -22.22
C ILE A 252 13.45 10.02 -22.73
N ASP A 253 12.86 10.65 -23.74
CA ASP A 253 13.27 11.97 -24.21
C ASP A 253 12.56 13.01 -23.34
N TRP A 254 13.23 13.42 -22.27
CA TRP A 254 12.69 14.36 -21.28
C TRP A 254 12.50 15.77 -21.84
N GLU A 255 13.23 16.15 -22.89
CA GLU A 255 13.09 17.48 -23.51
C GLU A 255 11.74 17.63 -24.22
N HIS A 256 11.20 16.54 -24.74
CA HIS A 256 9.96 16.54 -25.53
C HIS A 256 8.80 15.78 -24.89
N THR A 257 8.99 15.22 -23.69
CA THR A 257 7.94 14.52 -22.94
C THR A 257 7.11 15.52 -22.15
N LEU A 258 5.80 15.51 -22.37
CA LEU A 258 4.83 16.36 -21.69
C LEU A 258 4.05 15.64 -20.58
N ALA A 259 3.94 14.30 -20.65
CA ALA A 259 3.24 13.53 -19.63
C ALA A 259 3.86 12.13 -19.43
N TYR A 260 3.99 11.68 -18.18
CA TYR A 260 4.47 10.34 -17.87
C TYR A 260 3.99 9.85 -16.49
N VAL A 261 3.94 8.53 -16.30
CA VAL A 261 3.65 7.91 -14.99
C VAL A 261 4.92 7.20 -14.47
N PRO A 262 5.41 7.53 -13.26
CA PRO A 262 6.56 6.87 -12.67
C PRO A 262 6.24 5.45 -12.21
N SER A 263 7.27 4.61 -12.14
CA SER A 263 7.11 3.16 -11.93
C SER A 263 6.60 2.70 -10.55
N MET A 264 6.29 3.63 -9.64
CA MET A 264 5.76 3.32 -8.29
C MET A 264 4.23 3.41 -8.23
N SER A 265 3.61 4.18 -9.13
CA SER A 265 2.15 4.17 -9.36
C SER A 265 1.74 2.86 -10.08
N GLY A 266 0.46 2.48 -10.04
CA GLY A 266 -0.10 1.28 -10.66
C GLY A 266 -0.03 0.06 -9.75
N TYR A 267 0.52 -1.08 -10.21
CA TYR A 267 0.65 -2.31 -9.41
C TYR A 267 1.15 -2.16 -7.97
N GLY A 268 1.93 -1.12 -7.67
CA GLY A 268 2.46 -0.84 -6.33
C GLY A 268 1.64 0.13 -5.49
N GLY A 269 0.73 0.90 -6.09
CA GLY A 269 -0.05 1.94 -5.40
C GLY A 269 -1.55 1.96 -5.72
N ALA A 270 -2.01 1.12 -6.65
CA ALA A 270 -3.38 1.03 -7.18
C ALA A 270 -3.98 2.30 -7.83
N TYR A 271 -3.18 3.33 -8.10
CA TYR A 271 -3.56 4.52 -8.86
C TYR A 271 -2.50 4.84 -9.92
N ALA A 272 -2.81 5.61 -10.95
CA ALA A 272 -1.79 6.20 -11.83
C ALA A 272 -1.64 7.68 -11.49
N ASP A 273 -0.42 8.12 -11.19
CA ASP A 273 -0.10 9.53 -10.98
C ASP A 273 0.64 10.03 -12.22
N ILE A 274 -0.05 10.76 -13.08
CA ILE A 274 0.50 11.31 -14.32
C ILE A 274 1.14 12.65 -13.99
N PHE A 275 2.46 12.71 -14.11
CA PHE A 275 3.24 13.93 -14.04
C PHE A 275 3.09 14.67 -15.36
N LEU A 276 2.81 15.96 -15.29
CA LEU A 276 2.63 16.84 -16.43
C LEU A 276 3.73 17.90 -16.44
N ASP A 277 4.34 18.09 -17.61
CA ASP A 277 5.31 19.15 -17.81
C ASP A 277 4.64 20.53 -17.68
N ALA A 278 5.36 21.49 -17.09
CA ALA A 278 4.84 22.84 -16.84
C ALA A 278 4.47 23.60 -18.13
N SER A 279 5.00 23.21 -19.29
CA SER A 279 4.66 23.78 -20.59
C SER A 279 3.33 23.27 -21.16
N MET A 280 2.72 22.25 -20.56
CA MET A 280 1.48 21.67 -21.06
C MET A 280 0.29 22.61 -20.84
N GLU A 281 -0.34 23.06 -21.93
CA GLU A 281 -1.48 23.97 -21.87
C GLU A 281 -2.72 23.33 -21.23
N ALA A 282 -3.49 24.11 -20.46
CA ALA A 282 -4.70 23.66 -19.77
C ALA A 282 -5.72 22.96 -20.69
N GLY A 283 -5.87 23.44 -21.93
CA GLY A 283 -6.76 22.80 -22.92
C GLY A 283 -6.33 21.37 -23.27
N ARG A 284 -5.02 21.12 -23.34
CA ARG A 284 -4.47 19.79 -23.63
C ARG A 284 -4.56 18.85 -22.43
N ILE A 285 -4.46 19.39 -21.21
CA ILE A 285 -4.69 18.63 -19.97
C ILE A 285 -6.16 18.22 -19.88
N ALA A 286 -7.08 19.12 -20.22
CA ALA A 286 -8.51 18.82 -20.28
C ALA A 286 -8.84 17.76 -21.35
N GLU A 287 -8.25 17.86 -22.55
CA GLU A 287 -8.39 16.85 -23.61
C GLU A 287 -7.90 15.47 -23.14
N LEU A 288 -6.70 15.41 -22.54
CA LEU A 288 -6.17 14.17 -21.96
C LEU A 288 -7.11 13.59 -20.90
N SER A 289 -7.61 14.44 -20.02
CA SER A 289 -8.52 14.03 -18.94
C SER A 289 -9.83 13.45 -19.47
N GLU A 290 -10.43 14.11 -20.48
CA GLU A 290 -11.67 13.64 -21.11
C GLU A 290 -11.45 12.35 -21.92
N ASP A 291 -10.32 12.21 -22.61
CA ASP A 291 -10.03 10.97 -23.36
C ASP A 291 -9.76 9.78 -22.42
N LEU A 292 -9.12 10.02 -21.26
CA LEU A 292 -8.94 9.02 -20.20
C LEU A 292 -10.26 8.58 -19.58
N LYS A 293 -11.17 9.52 -19.28
CA LYS A 293 -12.53 9.23 -18.79
C LYS A 293 -13.36 8.41 -19.78
N ARG A 294 -13.05 8.51 -21.08
CA ARG A 294 -13.74 7.77 -22.15
C ARG A 294 -13.08 6.43 -22.48
N GLN A 295 -11.93 6.11 -21.89
CA GLN A 295 -11.32 4.80 -22.11
C GLN A 295 -12.23 3.71 -21.55
N VAL A 296 -12.60 2.79 -22.42
CA VAL A 296 -13.42 1.63 -22.11
C VAL A 296 -12.62 0.38 -22.40
N ASP A 297 -12.68 -0.54 -21.46
CA ASP A 297 -12.14 -1.87 -21.65
C ASP A 297 -12.94 -2.60 -22.76
N PRO A 298 -12.30 -2.97 -23.88
CA PRO A 298 -13.01 -3.55 -25.01
C PRO A 298 -13.61 -4.95 -24.74
N LYS A 299 -13.18 -5.63 -23.69
CA LYS A 299 -13.64 -7.00 -23.35
C LYS A 299 -14.70 -7.01 -22.25
N THR A 300 -14.71 -6.05 -21.33
CA THR A 300 -15.72 -5.97 -20.27
C THR A 300 -16.75 -4.87 -20.49
N GLY A 301 -16.45 -3.87 -21.33
CA GLY A 301 -17.27 -2.66 -21.50
C GLY A 301 -17.19 -1.70 -20.30
N GLN A 302 -16.34 -1.98 -19.32
CA GLN A 302 -16.14 -1.15 -18.13
C GLN A 302 -15.29 0.07 -18.46
N LEU A 303 -15.56 1.20 -17.80
CA LEU A 303 -14.69 2.37 -17.86
C LEU A 303 -13.33 2.07 -17.21
N LEU A 304 -12.29 2.78 -17.66
CA LEU A 304 -10.94 2.65 -17.11
C LEU A 304 -10.84 3.19 -15.68
N ILE A 305 -11.48 4.32 -15.42
CA ILE A 305 -11.33 5.09 -14.18
C ILE A 305 -12.68 5.40 -13.55
N ASP A 306 -12.72 5.36 -12.23
CA ASP A 306 -13.84 5.86 -11.43
C ASP A 306 -13.71 7.37 -11.17
N ALA A 307 -12.46 7.84 -11.03
CA ALA A 307 -12.19 9.25 -10.77
C ALA A 307 -10.84 9.67 -11.36
N ILE A 308 -10.75 10.95 -11.72
CA ILE A 308 -9.52 11.65 -12.04
C ILE A 308 -9.47 12.92 -11.20
N TYR A 309 -8.34 13.15 -10.56
CA TYR A 309 -8.11 14.35 -9.77
C TYR A 309 -6.93 15.13 -10.33
N THR A 310 -7.02 16.45 -10.24
CA THR A 310 -5.95 17.38 -10.59
C THR A 310 -5.06 17.66 -9.36
N THR A 311 -3.94 18.35 -9.57
CA THR A 311 -2.89 18.63 -8.56
C THR A 311 -3.40 19.15 -7.21
N GLU A 312 -4.56 19.80 -7.17
CA GLU A 312 -5.13 20.41 -5.96
C GLU A 312 -5.42 19.37 -4.86
N VAL A 313 -5.54 18.09 -5.18
CA VAL A 313 -5.73 17.03 -4.17
C VAL A 313 -4.53 16.80 -3.26
N TYR A 314 -3.32 17.17 -3.68
CA TYR A 314 -2.14 17.14 -2.82
C TYR A 314 -2.17 18.26 -1.77
N GLY A 315 -3.11 19.21 -1.88
CA GLY A 315 -3.27 20.31 -0.96
C GLY A 315 -2.16 21.35 -1.07
N SER A 316 -1.81 21.94 0.07
CA SER A 316 -0.85 23.04 0.16
C SER A 316 0.15 22.76 1.26
N GLY A 317 1.41 23.12 1.06
CA GLY A 317 2.45 22.97 2.07
C GLY A 317 3.81 22.65 1.46
N PRO A 318 4.84 22.44 2.29
CA PRO A 318 6.21 22.20 1.82
C PRO A 318 6.39 20.90 1.04
N TYR A 319 5.39 20.01 1.04
CA TYR A 319 5.40 18.74 0.30
C TYR A 319 4.40 18.70 -0.87
N ALA A 320 3.67 19.80 -1.13
CA ALA A 320 2.85 19.89 -2.33
C ALA A 320 3.77 19.82 -3.56
N PRO A 321 3.45 18.99 -4.57
CA PRO A 321 4.28 18.88 -5.75
C PRO A 321 4.29 20.23 -6.49
N PRO A 322 5.48 20.70 -6.95
CA PRO A 322 5.56 21.91 -7.75
C PRO A 322 5.08 21.69 -9.19
N GLU A 323 5.13 20.44 -9.69
CA GLU A 323 4.62 20.07 -11.00
C GLU A 323 3.09 19.93 -11.02
N GLN A 324 2.52 19.84 -12.23
CA GLN A 324 1.11 19.53 -12.41
C GLN A 324 0.89 18.02 -12.50
N HIS A 325 -0.23 17.55 -11.97
CA HIS A 325 -0.54 16.13 -11.86
C HIS A 325 -1.98 15.81 -12.29
N LEU A 326 -2.16 14.61 -12.82
CA LEU A 326 -3.46 13.93 -12.89
C LEU A 326 -3.37 12.60 -12.15
N LEU A 327 -4.10 12.50 -11.04
CA LEU A 327 -4.22 11.28 -10.24
C LEU A 327 -5.46 10.50 -10.69
N LEU A 328 -5.23 9.33 -11.28
CA LEU A 328 -6.26 8.43 -11.80
C LEU A 328 -6.54 7.33 -10.79
N LEU A 329 -7.79 7.24 -10.35
CA LEU A 329 -8.30 6.08 -9.62
C LEU A 329 -8.95 5.11 -10.63
N PRO A 330 -8.41 3.89 -10.79
CA PRO A 330 -8.97 2.91 -11.71
C PRO A 330 -10.32 2.41 -11.19
N SER A 331 -11.17 1.98 -12.11
CA SER A 331 -12.37 1.24 -11.73
C SER A 331 -12.04 -0.12 -11.11
N ASP A 332 -12.96 -0.66 -10.31
CA ASP A 332 -12.78 -1.95 -9.63
C ASP A 332 -12.38 -3.07 -10.61
N GLY A 333 -11.39 -3.87 -10.21
CA GLY A 333 -10.82 -4.97 -11.00
C GLY A 333 -9.79 -4.53 -12.04
N ILE A 334 -9.47 -3.23 -12.13
CA ILE A 334 -8.50 -2.66 -13.07
C ILE A 334 -7.27 -2.13 -12.31
N THR A 335 -6.08 -2.28 -12.90
CA THR A 335 -4.85 -1.60 -12.45
C THR A 335 -4.08 -1.01 -13.63
N PHE A 336 -3.01 -0.28 -13.34
CA PHE A 336 -2.14 0.29 -14.36
C PHE A 336 -0.81 -0.45 -14.45
N ASN A 337 -0.32 -0.57 -15.68
CA ASN A 337 1.04 -1.00 -16.00
C ASN A 337 1.80 0.16 -16.67
N MET A 338 3.04 0.33 -16.23
CA MET A 338 3.88 1.50 -16.53
C MET A 338 4.98 1.13 -17.53
N SER A 339 4.97 -0.13 -18.00
CA SER A 339 5.91 -0.62 -18.99
C SER A 339 5.59 -0.04 -20.37
N LEU A 340 6.62 0.16 -21.19
CA LEU A 340 6.50 0.60 -22.58
C LEU A 340 6.93 -0.51 -23.53
N GLY A 341 6.44 -0.44 -24.76
CA GLY A 341 6.72 -1.43 -25.81
C GLY A 341 5.67 -2.53 -25.89
N ASN A 342 4.49 -2.30 -25.31
CA ASN A 342 3.33 -3.16 -25.53
C ASN A 342 2.55 -2.61 -26.74
N LYS A 343 1.97 -3.49 -27.57
CA LYS A 343 1.17 -3.04 -28.72
C LYS A 343 -0.30 -2.78 -28.39
N TRP A 344 -0.72 -3.20 -27.21
CA TRP A 344 -2.09 -3.16 -26.74
C TRP A 344 -2.12 -2.34 -25.47
N LEU A 345 -3.15 -1.50 -25.32
CA LEU A 345 -3.33 -0.75 -24.09
C LEU A 345 -3.97 -1.60 -22.99
N TRP A 346 -4.81 -2.56 -23.37
CA TRP A 346 -5.55 -3.41 -22.46
C TRP A 346 -4.99 -4.81 -22.42
N ASN A 347 -4.77 -5.32 -21.21
CA ASN A 347 -4.22 -6.64 -20.97
C ASN A 347 -5.06 -7.40 -19.92
N ASP A 348 -5.00 -8.72 -20.00
CA ASP A 348 -5.48 -9.61 -18.95
C ASP A 348 -4.43 -9.72 -17.83
N GLU A 349 -4.89 -9.69 -16.58
CA GLU A 349 -4.06 -9.77 -15.37
C GLU A 349 -4.34 -11.08 -14.61
N PHE A 350 -3.38 -12.01 -14.66
CA PHE A 350 -3.49 -13.31 -14.00
C PHE A 350 -2.20 -13.75 -13.33
N VAL A 351 -2.31 -14.57 -12.29
CA VAL A 351 -1.18 -15.08 -11.51
C VAL A 351 -0.47 -16.21 -12.25
N GLY A 352 0.75 -15.92 -12.71
CA GLY A 352 1.70 -16.93 -13.15
C GLY A 352 1.29 -17.67 -14.43
N ARG A 353 1.07 -18.99 -14.35
CA ARG A 353 0.74 -19.84 -15.51
C ARG A 353 -0.74 -20.18 -15.60
N ASP A 354 -1.52 -19.79 -14.60
CA ASP A 354 -2.95 -20.07 -14.52
C ASP A 354 -3.72 -18.82 -14.96
N SER A 355 -4.23 -18.85 -16.19
CA SER A 355 -4.99 -17.76 -16.79
C SER A 355 -6.38 -17.58 -16.18
N LYS A 356 -6.69 -18.27 -15.08
CA LYS A 356 -7.97 -18.18 -14.37
C LYS A 356 -7.87 -17.55 -12.99
N LYS A 357 -6.67 -17.40 -12.43
CA LYS A 357 -6.47 -16.85 -11.09
C LYS A 357 -6.04 -15.40 -11.14
N ARG A 358 -6.83 -14.51 -10.52
CA ARG A 358 -6.58 -13.09 -10.40
C ARG A 358 -5.49 -12.80 -9.39
N ARG A 359 -4.76 -11.72 -9.63
CA ARG A 359 -3.78 -11.16 -8.69
C ARG A 359 -4.51 -10.21 -7.74
N GLY A 360 -4.07 -10.12 -6.49
CA GLY A 360 -4.50 -9.05 -5.59
C GLY A 360 -3.75 -7.74 -5.87
N SER A 361 -4.47 -6.62 -5.80
CA SER A 361 -3.92 -5.27 -5.82
C SER A 361 -4.55 -4.44 -4.71
N HIS A 362 -3.91 -3.35 -4.33
CA HIS A 362 -4.44 -2.41 -3.34
C HIS A 362 -5.77 -1.81 -3.81
N GLN A 363 -6.58 -1.38 -2.86
CA GLN A 363 -7.85 -0.68 -3.07
C GLN A 363 -8.00 0.42 -2.01
N LYS A 364 -8.75 1.48 -2.29
CA LYS A 364 -8.80 2.70 -1.45
C LYS A 364 -9.51 2.52 -0.09
N ASP A 365 -10.49 1.62 -0.02
CA ASP A 365 -11.35 1.38 1.12
C ASP A 365 -10.74 0.28 2.01
N GLY A 366 -10.23 0.69 3.17
CA GLY A 366 -9.69 -0.19 4.19
C GLY A 366 -10.73 -0.68 5.20
N VAL A 367 -10.24 -1.16 6.35
CA VAL A 367 -11.07 -1.54 7.49
C VAL A 367 -10.80 -0.63 8.69
N LEU A 368 -11.84 -0.42 9.51
CA LEU A 368 -11.78 0.19 10.82
C LEU A 368 -12.66 -0.61 11.77
N TYR A 369 -12.06 -1.18 12.81
CA TYR A 369 -12.75 -1.73 13.96
C TYR A 369 -12.26 -1.01 15.21
N ALA A 370 -13.17 -0.73 16.13
CA ALA A 370 -12.86 -0.14 17.43
C ALA A 370 -13.54 -0.95 18.54
N TYR A 371 -12.86 -1.10 19.66
CA TYR A 371 -13.30 -1.86 20.83
C TYR A 371 -12.83 -1.17 22.11
N GLY A 372 -13.64 -1.20 23.16
CA GLY A 372 -13.36 -0.62 24.48
C GLY A 372 -14.64 -0.16 25.18
N GLU A 373 -14.58 0.07 26.50
CA GLU A 373 -15.74 0.50 27.29
C GLU A 373 -16.36 1.82 26.78
N GLY A 374 -15.51 2.75 26.34
CA GLY A 374 -15.92 4.03 25.78
C GLY A 374 -16.47 3.98 24.35
N ILE A 375 -16.51 2.82 23.69
CA ILE A 375 -16.87 2.67 22.27
C ILE A 375 -18.28 2.09 22.12
N LYS A 376 -19.12 2.71 21.28
CA LYS A 376 -20.49 2.23 21.03
C LYS A 376 -20.50 0.87 20.34
N HIS A 377 -21.15 -0.11 20.98
CA HIS A 377 -21.34 -1.43 20.39
C HIS A 377 -22.25 -1.39 19.14
N GLY A 378 -21.82 -2.05 18.06
CA GLY A 378 -22.58 -2.16 16.81
C GLY A 378 -22.67 -0.88 15.98
N PHE A 379 -22.03 0.21 16.39
CA PHE A 379 -21.97 1.44 15.62
C PHE A 379 -21.19 1.21 14.32
N GLN A 380 -21.83 1.52 13.20
CA GLN A 380 -21.15 1.64 11.92
C GLN A 380 -20.69 3.07 11.79
N ALA A 381 -19.43 3.30 11.42
CA ALA A 381 -18.87 4.63 11.20
C ALA A 381 -18.89 4.95 9.69
N PRO A 382 -20.04 5.32 9.10
CA PRO A 382 -20.12 5.57 7.66
C PRO A 382 -19.23 6.78 7.34
N ASN A 383 -18.40 6.63 6.31
CA ASN A 383 -17.47 7.66 5.85
C ASN A 383 -16.34 8.01 6.83
N ALA A 384 -15.91 7.09 7.69
CA ALA A 384 -14.63 7.25 8.38
C ALA A 384 -13.50 7.31 7.34
N GLU A 385 -12.62 8.29 7.47
CA GLU A 385 -11.42 8.43 6.63
C GLU A 385 -10.18 8.08 7.48
N ILE A 386 -9.11 7.59 6.84
CA ILE A 386 -7.86 7.26 7.57
C ILE A 386 -7.28 8.47 8.33
N TYR A 387 -7.54 9.68 7.82
CA TYR A 387 -7.15 10.95 8.46
C TYR A 387 -7.84 11.20 9.80
N ASP A 388 -9.01 10.59 10.03
CA ASP A 388 -9.79 10.75 11.25
C ASP A 388 -9.17 9.98 12.44
N LEU A 389 -8.30 9.00 12.17
CA LEU A 389 -7.78 8.09 13.18
C LEU A 389 -6.96 8.81 14.26
N VAL A 390 -5.97 9.60 13.86
CA VAL A 390 -5.08 10.30 14.81
C VAL A 390 -5.84 11.26 15.73
N PRO A 391 -6.66 12.21 15.23
CA PRO A 391 -7.43 13.08 16.12
C PRO A 391 -8.42 12.30 16.99
N THR A 392 -8.99 11.20 16.49
CA THR A 392 -9.88 10.33 17.29
C THR A 392 -9.15 9.63 18.43
N VAL A 393 -7.96 9.10 18.19
CA VAL A 393 -7.13 8.45 19.22
C VAL A 393 -6.62 9.46 20.25
N LEU A 394 -6.18 10.65 19.83
CA LEU A 394 -5.79 11.71 20.77
C LEU A 394 -6.97 12.12 21.66
N HIS A 395 -8.17 12.24 21.06
CA HIS A 395 -9.39 12.53 21.80
C HIS A 395 -9.76 11.42 22.80
N SER A 396 -9.64 10.14 22.43
CA SER A 396 -9.92 9.03 23.36
C SER A 396 -8.95 8.97 24.53
N MET A 397 -7.74 9.50 24.36
CA MET A 397 -6.75 9.63 25.43
C MET A 397 -6.89 10.93 26.25
N GLU A 398 -7.97 11.70 26.02
CA GLU A 398 -8.25 12.99 26.67
C GLU A 398 -7.10 14.02 26.48
N LEU A 399 -6.38 13.92 25.35
CA LEU A 399 -5.32 14.84 24.98
C LEU A 399 -5.85 15.94 24.04
N PRO A 400 -5.30 17.17 24.12
CA PRO A 400 -5.64 18.21 23.16
C PRO A 400 -5.12 17.84 21.76
N LEU A 401 -5.63 18.52 20.74
CA LEU A 401 -5.14 18.41 19.36
C LEU A 401 -4.04 19.48 19.14
N PRO A 402 -2.74 19.13 19.22
CA PRO A 402 -1.64 20.11 19.16
C PRO A 402 -1.42 20.71 17.77
N TYR A 403 -2.04 20.14 16.73
CA TYR A 403 -1.89 20.55 15.34
C TYR A 403 -3.26 20.59 14.67
N GLU A 404 -3.33 21.27 13.53
CA GLU A 404 -4.46 21.11 12.62
C GLU A 404 -4.33 19.75 11.92
N PHE A 405 -5.39 18.95 11.99
CA PHE A 405 -5.52 17.67 11.29
C PHE A 405 -6.49 17.82 10.12
N ASP A 406 -6.20 17.17 8.99
CA ASP A 406 -7.13 17.11 7.85
C ASP A 406 -8.41 16.34 8.19
N GLY A 407 -8.28 15.32 9.05
CA GLY A 407 -9.39 14.52 9.58
C GLY A 407 -10.07 15.16 10.78
N ARG A 408 -11.21 14.58 11.17
CA ARG A 408 -11.99 14.96 12.34
C ARG A 408 -11.92 13.90 13.42
N VAL A 409 -12.30 14.31 14.63
CA VAL A 409 -12.68 13.36 15.68
C VAL A 409 -13.97 12.66 15.27
N LEU A 410 -13.97 11.33 15.28
CA LEU A 410 -15.16 10.49 15.10
C LEU A 410 -15.99 10.46 16.40
N ASN A 411 -16.54 11.62 16.81
CA ASN A 411 -17.28 11.74 18.08
C ASN A 411 -18.42 10.72 18.22
N ASP A 412 -19.07 10.38 17.10
CA ASP A 412 -20.19 9.45 17.06
C ASP A 412 -19.80 8.03 17.49
N LEU A 413 -18.50 7.69 17.42
CA LEU A 413 -17.95 6.41 17.84
C LEU A 413 -18.04 6.17 19.35
N PHE A 414 -17.95 7.24 20.15
CA PHE A 414 -17.89 7.15 21.60
C PHE A 414 -19.27 7.10 22.23
N VAL A 415 -19.39 6.36 23.34
CA VAL A 415 -20.58 6.40 24.20
C VAL A 415 -20.74 7.82 24.75
N GLU A 416 -21.98 8.31 24.84
CA GLU A 416 -22.24 9.60 25.47
C GLU A 416 -21.91 9.48 26.97
N LYS A 417 -20.84 10.15 27.42
CA LYS A 417 -20.62 10.34 28.85
C LYS A 417 -21.72 11.28 29.37
N ASP A 418 -22.46 10.87 30.41
CA ASP A 418 -23.42 11.74 31.10
C ASP A 418 -22.68 13.01 31.56
N LYS A 419 -22.91 14.12 30.88
CA LYS A 419 -22.21 15.39 31.13
C LYS A 419 -22.78 16.06 32.38
N GLN A 420 -22.29 15.67 33.55
CA GLN A 420 -22.23 16.53 34.73
C GLN A 420 -20.78 16.92 35.02
N ALA A 421 -20.20 17.75 34.15
CA ALA A 421 -19.17 18.76 34.49
C ALA A 421 -18.80 19.51 33.21
N GLU A 422 -18.81 20.83 33.32
CA GLU A 422 -18.54 21.79 32.26
C GLU A 422 -17.15 21.61 31.64
N GLN A 423 -17.08 21.55 30.30
CA GLN A 423 -15.91 22.03 29.56
C GLN A 423 -16.32 23.32 28.82
N PRO A 424 -15.45 24.35 28.78
CA PRO A 424 -15.71 25.56 28.01
C PRO A 424 -15.85 25.24 26.51
N PRO A 425 -16.51 26.11 25.73
CA PRO A 425 -16.85 25.82 24.34
C PRO A 425 -15.58 25.52 23.54
N ALA A 426 -15.67 24.48 22.69
CA ALA A 426 -14.65 24.08 21.74
C ALA A 426 -14.32 25.23 20.78
N SER A 427 -13.41 26.14 21.17
CA SER A 427 -12.75 27.01 20.20
C SER A 427 -11.75 26.16 19.44
N ASN A 428 -12.04 25.96 18.15
CA ASN A 428 -11.27 25.17 17.17
C ASN A 428 -11.58 23.68 17.13
N ALA A 429 -12.86 23.30 17.23
CA ALA A 429 -13.30 22.11 16.52
C ALA A 429 -13.00 22.32 15.03
N THR A 430 -11.90 21.75 14.53
CA THR A 430 -11.63 21.67 13.10
C THR A 430 -12.86 21.05 12.47
N GLN A 431 -13.59 21.84 11.69
CA GLN A 431 -14.66 21.29 10.88
C GLN A 431 -13.99 20.24 9.97
N GLY A 432 -14.31 18.96 10.19
CA GLY A 432 -13.76 17.86 9.42
C GLY A 432 -14.03 17.95 7.93
N GLY A 433 -13.29 17.15 7.16
CA GLY A 433 -13.52 16.99 5.74
C GLY A 433 -12.97 18.14 4.92
N LEU A 434 -11.79 18.67 5.25
CA LEU A 434 -11.08 19.57 4.31
C LEU A 434 -10.75 18.80 3.02
N ALA A 435 -10.30 17.54 3.12
CA ALA A 435 -10.07 16.66 1.97
C ALA A 435 -11.36 16.42 1.16
N ARG A 436 -12.46 16.05 1.83
CA ARG A 436 -13.76 15.81 1.20
C ARG A 436 -14.41 17.08 0.65
N ARG A 437 -14.24 18.25 1.30
CA ARG A 437 -14.70 19.55 0.79
C ARG A 437 -13.84 20.05 -0.36
N LYS A 438 -12.52 19.82 -0.35
CA LYS A 438 -11.64 20.02 -1.50
C LYS A 438 -12.11 19.13 -2.66
N LEU A 439 -12.30 17.82 -2.44
CA LEU A 439 -12.82 16.90 -3.45
C LEU A 439 -14.21 17.27 -3.98
N LYS A 440 -15.17 17.60 -3.09
CA LYS A 440 -16.55 17.92 -3.48
C LYS A 440 -16.63 19.23 -4.26
N LYS A 441 -15.84 20.23 -3.88
CA LYS A 441 -15.74 21.51 -4.60
C LYS A 441 -15.05 21.35 -5.97
N LEU A 442 -14.25 20.31 -6.16
CA LEU A 442 -13.62 19.94 -7.44
C LEU A 442 -14.56 19.15 -8.37
N LEU A 443 -15.58 18.48 -7.84
CA LEU A 443 -16.59 17.74 -8.62
C LEU A 443 -17.82 18.60 -9.02
N GLU A 444 -17.91 19.82 -8.49
CA GLU A 444 -19.01 20.78 -8.75
C GLU A 444 -18.63 21.86 -9.80
N VAL A 445 -17.48 21.76 -10.48
CA VAL A 445 -17.02 22.71 -11.53
C VAL A 445 -16.88 22.04 -12.88
#